data_AF-A0A940AAJ3-F1
#
_entry.id   AF-A0A940AAJ3-F1
#
_cell.length_a   1.000
_cell.length_b   1.000
_cell.length_c   1.000
_cell.angle_alpha   90.00
_cell.angle_beta   90.00
_cell.angle_gamma   90.00
#
_symmetry.space_group_name_H-M   'P 1'
#
loop_
_entity.id
_entity.type
_entity.pdbx_description
1 polymer ?
#
loop_
_entity_poly.entity_id
_entity_poly.type
_entity_poly.pdbx_seq_one_letter_code
_entity_poly.pdbx_strand_id
1 'polypeptide(L)' 'LGTIGGDAAVLSQDSIRSIECVEFPELGMEAVWKIRVENFPAFILVDDKGNDFFKKLGL' A
#
# COMPACT_ATOMS: atom_id res chain seq x y z
N LEU A 1 1.13 -8.14 0.98
CA LEU A 1 0.78 -7.41 2.23
C LEU A 1 -0.48 -6.59 1.96
N GLY A 2 -1.44 -6.58 2.88
CA GLY A 2 -2.66 -5.78 2.78
C GLY A 2 -2.70 -4.71 3.85
N THR A 3 -3.02 -3.48 3.46
CA THR A 3 -3.27 -2.36 4.39
C THR A 3 -4.77 -2.19 4.61
N ILE A 4 -5.13 -1.38 5.60
CA ILE A 4 -6.51 -0.92 5.82
C ILE A 4 -6.88 0.03 4.68
N GLY A 5 -8.14 -0.04 4.23
CA GLY A 5 -8.69 0.88 3.24
C GLY A 5 -9.60 1.90 3.90
N GLY A 6 -9.54 3.17 3.45
CA GLY A 6 -10.40 4.27 3.91
C GLY A 6 -9.74 5.26 4.87
N ASP A 7 -8.55 4.95 5.37
CA ASP A 7 -7.77 5.72 6.36
C ASP A 7 -6.65 6.58 5.74
N ALA A 8 -6.83 7.01 4.49
CA ALA A 8 -5.80 7.69 3.70
C ALA A 8 -5.22 8.95 4.36
N ALA A 9 -6.04 9.74 5.06
CA ALA A 9 -5.58 10.96 5.74
C ALA A 9 -4.59 10.65 6.88
N VAL A 10 -4.92 9.65 7.71
CA VAL A 10 -4.08 9.22 8.82
C VAL A 10 -2.78 8.59 8.30
N LEU A 11 -2.87 7.71 7.29
CA LEU A 11 -1.68 7.11 6.67
C LEU A 11 -0.75 8.16 6.06
N SER A 12 -1.32 9.17 5.39
CA SER A 12 -0.55 10.25 4.79
C SER A 12 0.18 11.10 5.83
N GLN A 13 -0.50 11.41 6.94
CA GLN A 13 0.08 12.22 8.01
C GLN A 13 1.15 11.45 8.80
N ASP A 14 0.85 10.21 9.19
CA ASP A 14 1.63 9.50 10.19
C ASP A 14 2.69 8.56 9.60
N SER A 15 2.50 8.07 8.37
CA SER A 15 3.36 7.02 7.79
C SER A 15 4.11 7.44 6.52
N ILE A 16 3.61 8.39 5.72
CA ILE A 16 4.28 8.84 4.48
C ILE A 16 5.32 9.93 4.82
N ARG A 17 6.58 9.73 4.41
CA ARG A 17 7.71 10.63 4.71
C ARG A 17 8.25 11.38 3.51
N SER A 18 8.06 10.87 2.31
CA SER A 18 8.36 11.58 1.07
C SER A 18 7.61 10.95 -0.10
N ILE A 19 7.39 11.75 -1.12
CA ILE A 19 6.78 11.35 -2.39
C ILE A 19 7.56 12.00 -3.54
N GLU A 20 7.91 11.22 -4.55
CA GLU A 20 8.64 11.65 -5.74
C GLU A 20 8.02 10.97 -6.97
N CYS A 21 7.70 11.76 -8.00
CA CYS A 21 7.25 11.22 -9.28
C CYS A 21 8.47 10.71 -10.05
N VAL A 22 8.48 9.43 -10.40
CA VAL A 22 9.62 8.77 -11.06
C VAL A 22 9.42 8.71 -12.57
N GLU A 23 8.22 8.35 -13.02
CA GLU A 23 7.90 8.18 -14.45
C GLU A 23 6.43 8.56 -14.74
N PHE A 24 6.18 8.95 -15.99
CA PHE A 24 4.86 9.27 -16.55
C PHE A 24 4.07 10.38 -15.82
N PRO A 25 4.66 11.58 -15.59
CA PRO A 25 3.98 12.68 -14.89
C PRO A 25 2.68 13.14 -15.57
N GLU A 26 2.53 12.92 -16.87
CA GLU A 26 1.33 13.21 -17.65
C GLU A 26 0.11 12.37 -17.21
N LEU A 27 0.30 11.24 -16.53
CA LEU A 27 -0.78 10.41 -16.00
C LEU A 27 -1.36 10.94 -14.67
N GLY A 28 -0.82 12.06 -14.15
CA GLY A 28 -1.34 12.69 -12.94
C GLY A 28 -1.26 11.78 -11.72
N MET A 29 -2.40 11.51 -11.08
CA MET A 29 -2.45 10.68 -9.87
C MET A 29 -2.06 9.20 -10.12
N GLU A 30 -2.08 8.75 -11.39
CA GLU A 30 -1.77 7.38 -11.79
C GLU A 30 -0.28 7.18 -12.18
N ALA A 31 0.54 8.23 -12.09
CA ALA A 31 1.99 8.15 -12.36
C ALA A 31 2.73 7.16 -11.45
N VAL A 32 3.97 6.81 -11.79
CA VAL A 32 4.81 5.96 -10.91
C VAL A 32 5.41 6.82 -9.81
N TRP A 33 5.06 6.53 -8.56
CA TRP A 33 5.52 7.26 -7.40
C TRP A 33 6.50 6.45 -6.55
N LYS A 34 7.63 7.05 -6.20
CA LYS A 34 8.51 6.55 -5.15
C LYS A 34 8.13 7.23 -3.85
N ILE A 35 7.64 6.42 -2.91
CA ILE A 35 7.31 6.88 -1.56
C ILE A 35 8.28 6.29 -0.54
N ARG A 36 8.62 7.08 0.47
CA ARG A 36 9.28 6.58 1.68
C ARG A 36 8.25 6.50 2.79
N VAL A 37 8.17 5.35 3.45
CA VAL A 37 7.22 5.11 4.53
C VAL A 37 7.94 4.66 5.80
N GLU A 38 7.37 4.97 6.94
CA GLU A 38 7.80 4.53 8.26
C GLU A 38 6.59 4.01 9.04
N ASN A 39 6.73 2.86 9.73
CA ASN A 39 5.67 2.26 10.54
C ASN A 39 4.33 2.05 9.81
N PHE A 40 4.37 1.76 8.51
CA PHE A 40 3.17 1.57 7.69
C PHE A 40 2.46 0.25 8.04
N PRO A 41 1.19 0.28 8.50
CA PRO A 41 0.51 -0.92 8.97
C PRO A 41 0.14 -1.84 7.80
N ALA A 42 0.41 -3.14 7.96
CA ALA A 42 -0.01 -4.13 6.99
C ALA A 42 -0.14 -5.55 7.58
N PHE A 43 -0.93 -6.38 6.91
CA PHE A 43 -1.12 -7.80 7.20
C PHE A 43 -0.56 -8.67 6.08
N ILE A 44 -0.08 -9.87 6.42
CA ILE A 44 0.25 -10.89 5.43
C ILE A 44 -1.06 -11.54 4.95
N LEU A 45 -1.46 -11.20 3.73
CA LEU A 45 -2.66 -11.77 3.10
C LEU A 45 -2.35 -13.05 2.33
N VAL A 46 -1.25 -13.04 1.58
CA VAL A 46 -0.74 -14.18 0.83
C VAL A 46 0.73 -14.33 1.18
N ASP A 47 1.15 -15.56 1.47
CA ASP A 47 2.54 -15.89 1.73
C ASP A 47 3.19 -16.63 0.55
N ASP A 48 4.49 -16.89 0.67
CA ASP A 48 5.31 -17.62 -0.29
C ASP A 48 5.15 -19.16 -0.22
N LYS A 49 4.19 -19.66 0.57
CA LYS A 49 3.92 -21.09 0.80
C LYS A 49 2.56 -21.51 0.25
N GLY A 50 1.89 -20.62 -0.46
CA GLY A 50 0.57 -20.86 -1.05
C GLY A 50 -0.60 -20.64 -0.09
N ASN A 51 -0.37 -20.05 1.09
CA ASN A 51 -1.46 -19.65 1.98
C ASN A 51 -2.08 -18.34 1.49
N ASP A 52 -3.42 -18.27 1.58
CA ASP A 52 -4.21 -17.09 1.27
C ASP A 52 -5.25 -16.89 2.38
N PHE A 53 -5.24 -15.71 2.99
CA PHE A 53 -6.14 -15.31 4.07
C PHE A 53 -7.62 -15.38 3.66
N PHE A 54 -7.94 -14.91 2.44
CA PHE A 54 -9.33 -14.78 2.01
C PHE A 54 -9.94 -16.10 1.53
N LYS A 55 -9.12 -16.99 0.95
CA LYS A 55 -9.59 -18.34 0.57
C LYS A 55 -10.13 -19.14 1.76
N LYS A 56 -9.63 -18.88 2.98
CA LYS A 56 -10.12 -19.51 4.22
C LYS A 56 -11.52 -19.04 4.62
N LEU A 57 -11.94 -17.88 4.13
CA LEU A 57 -13.27 -17.31 4.36
C LEU A 57 -14.29 -17.75 3.30
N GLY A 58 -13.87 -18.53 2.29
CA GLY A 58 -14.72 -18.94 1.16
C GLY A 58 -15.04 -17.80 0.19
N LEU A 59 -14.23 -16.74 0.20
CA LEU A 59 -14.28 -15.61 -0.73
C LEU A 59 -13.39 -15.85 -1.95
#